data_AF-A0AAE9AEZ4-F1
#
_entry.id   AF-A0AAE9AEZ4-F1
#
_cell.length_a   1.000
_cell.length_b   1.000
_cell.length_c   1.000
_cell.angle_alpha   90.00
_cell.angle_beta   90.00
_cell.angle_gamma   90.00
#
_symmetry.space_group_name_H-M   'P 1'
#
loop_
_entity.id
_entity.type
_entity.pdbx_description
1 polymer ?
#
loop_
_entity_poly.entity_id
_entity_poly.type
_entity_poly.pdbx_seq_one_letter_code
_entity_poly.pdbx_strand_id
1 'polypeptide(L)'
;MMKICLILVLMLPLITHALQTCEQCISSGNHYCADTKICNSPVCLNTITVALNCPHAPNATYDDHEARTKWLPLFGAGATNEKMAQKCFDNNWPTMKLSKRILVNCSDPSPILPTTQCAMITAVDTSQRILVLSFRATVGGTQMGEEILNYFVEKKQFFDVGMIFEFFYDAYVALWNGGLSAEIRNLKYKYPDYEVWVTGHSLGAALASVGASWIVKTGLFNPNNVKVFTAGQPRTGDYNYAMWHQNTFAYSFRVVHHHDIVPHVPFQYEVVDHDKMYHHRTEVWYNNDMSEGSPYQICPEADGLYCVNQQLDLSWNDHTHYFNTDLNVYGDQGCPKKN
;
A
#
# COMPACT_ATOMS: atom_id res chain seq x y z
N MET A 1 -22.34 -38.65 -66.89
CA MET A 1 -22.42 -38.70 -65.42
C MET A 1 -21.03 -38.47 -64.86
N MET A 2 -20.69 -37.25 -64.45
CA MET A 2 -19.50 -37.00 -63.62
C MET A 2 -19.84 -35.80 -62.73
N LYS A 3 -20.04 -36.06 -61.44
CA LYS A 3 -20.49 -35.08 -60.45
C LYS A 3 -19.34 -34.10 -60.16
N ILE A 4 -19.57 -32.82 -60.44
CA ILE A 4 -18.71 -31.72 -59.99
C ILE A 4 -18.90 -31.61 -58.48
N CYS A 5 -17.83 -31.89 -57.72
CA CYS A 5 -17.80 -31.73 -56.28
C CYS A 5 -17.50 -30.26 -55.98
N LEU A 6 -18.52 -29.49 -55.58
CA LEU A 6 -18.35 -28.12 -55.09
C LEU A 6 -17.64 -28.19 -53.72
N ILE A 7 -16.36 -27.82 -53.68
CA ILE A 7 -15.64 -27.61 -52.42
C ILE A 7 -16.15 -26.29 -51.82
N LEU A 8 -17.03 -26.40 -50.84
CA LEU A 8 -17.44 -25.27 -50.01
C LEU A 8 -16.31 -25.02 -49.00
N VAL A 9 -15.34 -24.16 -49.36
CA VAL A 9 -14.36 -23.65 -48.40
C VAL A 9 -15.12 -22.72 -47.46
N LEU A 10 -15.44 -23.21 -46.26
CA LEU A 10 -15.85 -22.35 -45.15
C LEU A 10 -14.66 -21.44 -44.83
N MET A 11 -14.71 -20.20 -45.33
CA MET A 11 -13.91 -19.11 -44.81
C MET A 11 -14.43 -18.83 -43.41
N LEU A 12 -13.90 -19.53 -42.41
CA LEU A 12 -13.98 -19.07 -41.02
C LEU A 12 -13.46 -17.64 -41.02
N PRO A 13 -14.22 -16.66 -40.48
CA PRO A 13 -13.67 -15.35 -40.29
C PRO A 13 -12.48 -15.55 -39.33
N LEU A 14 -11.27 -15.40 -39.85
CA LEU A 14 -10.12 -15.04 -39.03
C LEU A 14 -10.51 -13.69 -38.43
N ILE A 15 -11.18 -13.74 -37.28
CA ILE A 15 -11.33 -12.58 -36.42
C ILE A 15 -9.90 -12.26 -36.06
N THR A 16 -9.34 -11.30 -36.78
CA THR A 16 -8.16 -10.56 -36.38
C THR A 16 -8.54 -9.88 -35.07
N HIS A 17 -8.46 -10.63 -33.96
CA HIS A 17 -8.38 -10.04 -32.66
C HIS A 17 -7.03 -9.34 -32.67
N ALA A 18 -7.00 -8.09 -33.16
CA ALA A 18 -5.95 -7.19 -32.75
C ALA A 18 -5.83 -7.36 -31.24
N LEU A 19 -4.62 -7.67 -30.74
CA LEU A 19 -4.39 -7.86 -29.31
C LEU A 19 -4.92 -6.63 -28.57
N GLN A 20 -6.13 -6.74 -28.06
CA GLN A 20 -6.82 -5.67 -27.36
C GLN A 20 -6.10 -5.50 -26.03
N THR A 21 -5.74 -4.26 -25.66
CA THR A 21 -5.15 -4.04 -24.35
C THR A 21 -6.16 -4.37 -23.26
N CYS A 22 -5.69 -4.58 -22.03
CA CYS A 22 -6.59 -4.86 -20.92
C CYS A 22 -7.63 -3.75 -20.75
N GLU A 23 -7.22 -2.48 -20.79
CA GLU A 23 -8.11 -1.33 -20.60
C GLU A 23 -9.15 -1.25 -21.72
N GLN A 24 -8.73 -1.47 -22.96
CA GLN A 24 -9.64 -1.53 -24.10
C GLN A 24 -10.67 -2.66 -23.91
N CYS A 25 -10.22 -3.83 -23.45
CA CYS A 25 -11.09 -4.98 -23.19
C CYS A 25 -12.14 -4.64 -22.13
N ILE A 26 -11.70 -4.15 -20.96
CA ILE A 26 -12.61 -3.78 -19.87
C ILE A 26 -13.57 -2.65 -20.29
N SER A 27 -13.09 -1.64 -21.00
CA SER A 27 -13.95 -0.53 -21.48
C SER A 27 -15.05 -0.97 -22.46
N SER A 28 -14.88 -2.14 -23.09
CA SER A 28 -15.87 -2.75 -23.98
C SER A 28 -16.89 -3.62 -23.23
N GLY A 29 -16.85 -3.67 -21.90
CA GLY A 29 -17.72 -4.52 -21.08
C GLY A 29 -17.30 -5.99 -21.05
N ASN A 30 -16.06 -6.29 -21.45
CA ASN A 30 -15.48 -7.63 -21.50
C ASN A 30 -14.59 -7.90 -20.28
N HIS A 31 -14.17 -9.16 -20.11
CA HIS A 31 -13.14 -9.54 -19.12
C HIS A 31 -11.81 -9.83 -19.80
N TYR A 32 -10.71 -9.49 -19.14
CA TYR A 32 -9.36 -9.74 -19.67
C TYR A 32 -8.68 -10.86 -18.88
N CYS A 33 -7.99 -11.76 -19.56
CA CYS A 33 -7.21 -12.79 -18.89
C CYS A 33 -5.74 -12.39 -18.76
N ALA A 34 -5.26 -12.22 -17.53
CA ALA A 34 -3.86 -11.85 -17.29
C ALA A 34 -2.89 -12.97 -17.71
N ASP A 35 -3.28 -14.23 -17.51
CA ASP A 35 -2.46 -15.41 -17.79
C ASP A 35 -2.17 -15.56 -19.29
N THR A 36 -3.20 -15.44 -20.12
CA THR A 36 -3.13 -15.65 -21.58
C THR A 36 -2.96 -14.36 -22.37
N LYS A 37 -3.18 -13.21 -21.73
CA LYS A 37 -3.20 -11.87 -22.36
C LYS A 37 -4.25 -11.73 -23.47
N ILE A 38 -5.40 -12.38 -23.26
CA ILE A 38 -6.50 -12.44 -24.24
C ILE A 38 -7.78 -11.87 -23.61
N CYS A 39 -8.46 -11.00 -24.37
CA CYS A 39 -9.79 -10.49 -24.04
C CYS A 39 -10.86 -11.57 -24.26
N ASN A 40 -11.81 -11.70 -23.33
CA ASN A 40 -12.86 -12.73 -23.30
C ASN A 40 -12.32 -14.17 -23.40
N SER A 41 -11.16 -14.43 -22.79
CA SER A 41 -10.65 -15.81 -22.71
C SER A 41 -11.69 -16.70 -21.99
N PRO A 42 -12.08 -17.85 -22.58
CA PRO A 42 -13.08 -18.74 -21.96
C PRO A 42 -12.52 -19.49 -20.73
N VAL A 43 -11.20 -19.61 -20.63
CA VAL A 43 -10.50 -20.20 -19.49
C VAL A 43 -9.50 -19.18 -18.98
N CYS A 44 -9.62 -18.79 -17.71
CA CYS A 44 -8.70 -17.87 -17.06
C CYS A 44 -8.73 -18.04 -15.55
N LEU A 45 -7.56 -18.20 -14.92
CA LEU A 45 -7.47 -18.22 -13.46
C LEU A 45 -7.44 -16.79 -12.92
N ASN A 46 -6.59 -15.94 -13.50
CA ASN A 46 -6.48 -14.53 -13.15
C ASN A 46 -7.34 -13.67 -14.08
N THR A 47 -8.65 -13.69 -13.83
CA THR A 47 -9.63 -12.89 -14.59
C THR A 47 -9.67 -11.46 -14.07
N ILE A 48 -9.43 -10.50 -14.96
CA ILE A 48 -9.54 -9.07 -14.70
C ILE A 48 -10.88 -8.57 -15.22
N THR A 49 -11.66 -7.94 -14.34
CA THR A 49 -12.98 -7.36 -14.65
C THR A 49 -13.04 -5.85 -14.44
N VAL A 50 -12.00 -5.26 -13.85
CA VAL A 50 -11.92 -3.82 -13.56
C VAL A 50 -10.58 -3.25 -14.02
N ALA A 51 -10.61 -2.04 -14.59
CA ALA A 51 -9.42 -1.42 -15.19
C ALA A 51 -8.29 -1.15 -14.19
N LEU A 52 -8.60 -1.03 -12.88
CA LEU A 52 -7.61 -0.89 -11.82
C LEU A 52 -6.59 -2.02 -11.83
N ASN A 53 -7.02 -3.24 -12.15
CA ASN A 53 -6.20 -4.43 -12.13
C ASN A 53 -5.50 -4.70 -13.47
N CYS A 54 -5.68 -3.85 -14.49
CA CYS A 54 -5.02 -4.06 -15.78
C CYS A 54 -3.48 -4.05 -15.68
N PRO A 55 -2.74 -4.98 -16.29
CA PRO A 55 -1.32 -5.11 -15.96
C PRO A 55 -0.48 -3.89 -16.38
N HIS A 56 0.28 -3.30 -15.45
CA HIS A 56 1.18 -2.16 -15.70
C HIS A 56 2.54 -2.35 -15.02
N ALA A 57 3.60 -1.92 -15.71
CA ALA A 57 4.90 -1.75 -15.08
C ALA A 57 4.87 -0.57 -14.09
N PRO A 58 5.66 -0.62 -13.00
CA PRO A 58 5.74 0.50 -12.06
C PRO A 58 6.31 1.77 -12.72
N ASN A 59 5.87 2.94 -12.25
CA ASN A 59 6.38 4.23 -12.70
C ASN A 59 7.77 4.59 -12.13
N ALA A 60 8.24 3.83 -11.15
CA ALA A 60 9.56 3.97 -10.53
C ALA A 60 10.23 2.59 -10.42
N THR A 61 11.56 2.56 -10.31
CA THR A 61 12.28 1.30 -10.08
C THR A 61 12.31 0.96 -8.61
N TYR A 62 11.87 -0.26 -8.27
CA TYR A 62 12.05 -0.80 -6.94
C TYR A 62 13.52 -1.19 -6.71
N ASP A 63 14.06 -0.88 -5.53
CA ASP A 63 15.40 -1.25 -5.12
C ASP A 63 15.35 -1.89 -3.72
N ASP A 64 15.67 -3.20 -3.65
CA ASP A 64 15.70 -3.99 -2.42
C ASP A 64 16.76 -3.47 -1.42
N HIS A 65 17.89 -2.96 -1.90
CA HIS A 65 18.89 -2.35 -1.04
C HIS A 65 18.35 -1.07 -0.42
N GLU A 66 17.63 -0.25 -1.19
CA GLU A 66 16.92 0.92 -0.67
C GLU A 66 15.84 0.54 0.34
N ALA A 67 15.03 -0.48 0.04
CA ALA A 67 14.02 -1.02 0.96
C ALA A 67 14.60 -1.37 2.35
N ARG A 68 15.73 -2.07 2.37
CA ARG A 68 16.41 -2.49 3.60
C ARG A 68 17.13 -1.36 4.33
N THR A 69 17.80 -0.49 3.58
CA THR A 69 18.69 0.51 4.18
C THR A 69 18.03 1.85 4.43
N LYS A 70 16.88 2.12 3.79
CA LYS A 70 16.11 3.37 3.91
C LYS A 70 14.77 3.15 4.58
N TRP A 71 13.95 2.26 4.05
CA TRP A 71 12.54 2.15 4.47
C TRP A 71 12.35 1.30 5.74
N LEU A 72 13.07 0.19 5.89
CA LEU A 72 13.00 -0.66 7.09
C LEU A 72 13.30 0.10 8.40
N PRO A 73 14.38 0.90 8.54
CA PRO A 73 14.61 1.66 9.77
C PRO A 73 13.55 2.74 10.02
N LEU A 74 12.85 3.23 9.00
CA LEU A 74 11.73 4.15 9.19
C LEU A 74 10.50 3.44 9.79
N PHE A 75 10.18 2.22 9.36
CA PHE A 75 9.15 1.41 10.02
C PHE A 75 9.44 1.27 11.52
N GLY A 76 10.68 0.91 11.87
CA GLY A 76 11.11 0.78 13.26
C GLY A 76 11.05 2.11 14.03
N ALA A 77 11.53 3.21 13.44
CA ALA A 77 11.51 4.53 14.07
C ALA A 77 10.08 5.02 14.36
N GLY A 78 9.16 4.85 13.40
CA GLY A 78 7.74 5.15 13.62
C GLY A 78 7.11 4.29 14.70
N ALA A 79 7.54 3.03 14.80
CA ALA A 79 7.00 2.03 15.72
C ALA A 79 7.42 2.21 17.20
N THR A 80 8.25 3.20 17.56
CA THR A 80 8.81 3.33 18.92
C THR A 80 8.57 4.70 19.58
N ASN A 81 9.20 4.97 20.72
CA ASN A 81 9.19 6.27 21.41
C ASN A 81 10.25 7.23 20.84
N GLU A 82 10.16 8.52 21.18
CA GLU A 82 11.03 9.57 20.61
C GLU A 82 12.54 9.28 20.77
N LYS A 83 12.94 8.81 21.95
CA LYS A 83 14.34 8.50 22.26
C LYS A 83 14.86 7.39 21.35
N MET A 84 14.08 6.33 21.19
CA MET A 84 14.46 5.18 20.37
C MET A 84 14.34 5.48 18.88
N ALA A 85 13.38 6.30 18.47
CA ALA A 85 13.26 6.78 17.09
C ALA A 85 14.49 7.61 16.69
N GLN A 86 14.95 8.53 17.55
CA GLN A 86 16.19 9.26 17.29
C GLN A 86 17.40 8.30 17.27
N LYS A 87 17.43 7.27 18.12
CA LYS A 87 18.49 6.24 18.07
C LYS A 87 18.49 5.45 16.76
N CYS A 88 17.31 5.12 16.22
CA CYS A 88 17.17 4.52 14.89
C CYS A 88 17.82 5.42 13.82
N PHE A 89 17.58 6.73 13.89
CA PHE A 89 18.20 7.69 12.99
C PHE A 89 19.71 7.77 13.21
N ASP A 90 20.19 7.91 14.44
CA ASP A 90 21.64 8.02 14.71
C ASP A 90 22.41 6.78 14.21
N ASN A 91 21.81 5.59 14.26
CA ASN A 91 22.40 4.36 13.75
C ASN A 91 22.42 4.26 12.21
N ASN A 92 21.41 4.82 11.53
CA ASN A 92 21.20 4.64 10.08
C ASN A 92 21.57 5.88 9.27
N TRP A 93 21.18 7.07 9.71
CA TRP A 93 21.48 8.39 9.13
C TRP A 93 21.76 9.42 10.24
N PRO A 94 23.03 9.62 10.64
CA PRO A 94 23.39 10.54 11.73
C PRO A 94 22.89 12.00 11.56
N THR A 95 22.63 12.40 10.32
CA THR A 95 22.11 13.71 9.90
C THR A 95 20.60 13.87 10.04
N MET A 96 19.86 12.75 10.12
CA MET A 96 18.40 12.75 10.30
C MET A 96 18.06 13.07 11.76
N LYS A 97 17.12 14.01 11.95
CA LYS A 97 16.65 14.43 13.27
C LYS A 97 15.14 14.29 13.37
N LEU A 98 14.70 13.65 14.44
CA LEU A 98 13.31 13.64 14.86
C LEU A 98 12.86 15.09 15.08
N SER A 99 11.76 15.46 14.43
CA SER A 99 11.15 16.78 14.61
C SER A 99 10.04 16.69 15.65
N LYS A 100 9.11 15.74 15.52
CA LYS A 100 7.99 15.59 16.44
C LYS A 100 7.43 14.17 16.45
N ARG A 101 6.95 13.71 17.61
CA ARG A 101 6.03 12.57 17.71
C ARG A 101 4.64 13.06 18.09
N ILE A 102 3.63 12.49 17.42
CA ILE A 102 2.22 12.76 17.68
C ILE A 102 1.57 11.45 18.10
N LEU A 103 0.81 11.49 19.19
CA LEU A 103 0.08 10.36 19.74
C LEU A 103 -1.34 10.81 20.02
N VAL A 104 -2.32 10.11 19.46
CA VAL A 104 -3.75 10.42 19.60
C VAL A 104 -4.55 9.14 19.85
N ASN A 105 -5.74 9.28 20.41
CA ASN A 105 -6.73 8.21 20.36
C ASN A 105 -7.37 8.25 18.97
N CYS A 106 -7.36 7.13 18.28
CA CYS A 106 -7.86 6.99 16.91
C CYS A 106 -9.06 6.06 16.77
N SER A 107 -9.55 5.50 17.88
CA SER A 107 -10.89 4.92 17.95
C SER A 107 -11.66 5.55 19.10
N ASP A 108 -12.96 5.75 18.89
CA ASP A 108 -13.87 6.08 19.97
C ASP A 108 -14.03 4.86 20.92
N PRO A 109 -14.23 5.08 22.22
CA PRO A 109 -14.52 4.00 23.15
C PRO A 109 -15.81 3.30 22.72
N SER A 110 -15.70 2.07 22.23
CA SER A 110 -16.85 1.20 21.96
C SER A 110 -17.02 0.24 23.15
N PRO A 111 -18.25 -0.20 23.48
CA PRO A 111 -18.47 -1.25 24.47
C PRO A 111 -17.74 -2.56 24.13
N ILE A 112 -17.39 -2.75 22.85
CA ILE A 112 -16.83 -3.98 22.30
C ILE A 112 -15.34 -3.81 21.94
N LEU A 113 -14.88 -2.60 21.60
CA LEU A 113 -13.52 -2.36 21.11
C LEU A 113 -12.74 -1.44 22.05
N PRO A 114 -11.52 -1.84 22.45
CA PRO A 114 -10.68 -0.98 23.28
C PRO A 114 -10.28 0.31 22.57
N THR A 115 -10.04 1.35 23.38
CA THR A 115 -9.47 2.61 22.88
C THR A 115 -8.13 2.34 22.22
N THR A 116 -8.02 2.69 20.95
CA THR A 116 -6.85 2.46 20.13
C THR A 116 -6.03 3.74 20.01
N GLN A 117 -4.73 3.67 20.29
CA GLN A 117 -3.83 4.80 20.12
C GLN A 117 -3.08 4.70 18.80
N CYS A 118 -3.13 5.77 18.01
CA CYS A 118 -2.34 5.92 16.79
C CYS A 118 -1.19 6.88 17.04
N ALA A 119 -0.03 6.57 16.49
CA ALA A 119 1.15 7.41 16.61
C ALA A 119 1.77 7.65 15.23
N MET A 120 2.49 8.76 15.12
CA MET A 120 3.35 9.01 13.97
C MET A 120 4.51 9.92 14.38
N ILE A 121 5.60 9.88 13.60
CA ILE A 121 6.74 10.78 13.77
C ILE A 121 7.03 11.57 12.49
N THR A 122 7.41 12.84 12.66
CA THR A 122 8.06 13.62 11.61
C THR A 122 9.57 13.66 11.86
N ALA A 123 10.35 13.60 10.79
CA ALA A 123 11.80 13.77 10.85
C ALA A 123 12.32 14.55 9.65
N VAL A 124 13.54 15.09 9.78
CA VAL A 124 14.19 15.91 8.75
C VAL A 124 15.64 15.46 8.60
N ASP A 125 16.08 15.24 7.37
CA ASP A 125 17.49 15.15 7.03
C ASP A 125 17.87 16.31 6.10
N THR A 126 18.71 17.21 6.60
CA THR A 126 19.14 18.39 5.84
C THR A 126 20.23 18.09 4.82
N SER A 127 20.98 17.01 5.00
CA SER A 127 22.03 16.59 4.06
C SER A 127 21.44 15.93 2.82
N GLN A 128 20.41 15.09 3.03
CA GLN A 128 19.69 14.42 1.95
C GLN A 128 18.52 15.24 1.41
N ARG A 129 18.15 16.32 2.11
CA ARG A 129 17.00 17.20 1.80
C ARG A 129 15.67 16.44 1.79
N ILE A 130 15.41 15.71 2.89
CA ILE A 130 14.23 14.84 3.06
C ILE A 130 13.43 15.26 4.29
N LEU A 131 12.10 15.22 4.15
CA LEU A 131 11.14 15.18 5.25
C LEU A 131 10.54 13.77 5.33
N VAL A 132 10.42 13.22 6.53
CA VAL A 132 9.81 11.90 6.75
C VAL A 132 8.52 12.05 7.52
N LEU A 133 7.48 11.32 7.10
CA LEU A 133 6.27 11.05 7.86
C LEU A 133 6.19 9.53 8.03
N SER A 134 6.44 9.03 9.23
CA SER A 134 6.33 7.61 9.53
C SER A 134 5.18 7.36 10.48
N PHE A 135 4.20 6.59 10.02
CA PHE A 135 2.99 6.24 10.76
C PHE A 135 3.15 4.88 11.41
N ARG A 136 2.63 4.76 12.65
CA ARG A 136 2.66 3.54 13.44
C ARG A 136 1.24 3.03 13.70
N ALA A 137 1.13 1.70 13.62
CA ALA A 137 -0.03 0.96 14.08
C ALA A 137 -0.21 1.00 15.61
N THR A 138 -1.41 0.64 16.05
CA THR A 138 -1.92 0.67 17.43
C THR A 138 -0.87 0.42 18.52
N VAL A 139 -0.92 1.19 19.61
CA VAL A 139 -0.21 0.82 20.86
C VAL A 139 -1.06 -0.21 21.61
N GLY A 140 -0.84 -1.50 21.33
CA GLY A 140 -1.64 -2.62 21.84
C GLY A 140 -1.73 -3.72 20.78
N GLY A 141 -1.72 -4.99 21.21
CA GLY A 141 -1.40 -6.18 20.40
C GLY A 141 -1.91 -6.17 18.96
N THR A 142 -1.05 -6.60 18.03
CA THR A 142 -1.28 -6.61 16.57
C THR A 142 -2.60 -7.25 16.14
N GLN A 143 -3.05 -8.28 16.85
CA GLN A 143 -4.34 -8.95 16.61
C GLN A 143 -5.56 -8.03 16.71
N MET A 144 -5.49 -7.00 17.56
CA MET A 144 -6.63 -6.10 17.82
C MET A 144 -6.91 -5.15 16.65
N GLY A 145 -5.90 -4.86 15.82
CA GLY A 145 -6.05 -4.01 14.65
C GLY A 145 -6.95 -4.65 13.59
N GLU A 146 -6.85 -5.95 13.35
CA GLU A 146 -7.63 -6.64 12.32
C GLU A 146 -9.08 -6.93 12.71
N GLU A 147 -9.36 -7.15 14.00
CA GLU A 147 -10.75 -7.23 14.47
C GLU A 147 -11.48 -5.94 14.08
N ILE A 148 -10.86 -4.78 14.26
CA ILE A 148 -11.41 -3.50 13.81
C ILE A 148 -11.58 -3.46 12.28
N LEU A 149 -10.60 -3.93 11.50
CA LEU A 149 -10.69 -3.91 10.03
C LEU A 149 -11.76 -4.85 9.46
N ASN A 150 -12.11 -5.92 10.18
CA ASN A 150 -13.10 -6.90 9.75
C ASN A 150 -14.52 -6.60 10.25
N TYR A 151 -14.68 -5.84 11.35
CA TYR A 151 -16.00 -5.56 11.93
C TYR A 151 -16.65 -4.26 11.42
N PHE A 152 -15.87 -3.28 10.95
CA PHE A 152 -16.43 -2.07 10.34
C PHE A 152 -16.43 -2.22 8.81
N VAL A 153 -17.48 -1.71 8.15
CA VAL A 153 -17.60 -1.71 6.67
C VAL A 153 -17.90 -0.30 6.14
N GLU A 154 -18.03 0.68 7.03
CA GLU A 154 -18.33 2.06 6.63
C GLU A 154 -17.14 2.73 5.94
N LYS A 155 -17.47 3.67 5.07
CA LYS A 155 -16.51 4.43 4.27
C LYS A 155 -16.83 5.91 4.38
N LYS A 156 -15.80 6.74 4.36
CA LYS A 156 -15.93 8.20 4.34
C LYS A 156 -15.42 8.77 3.03
N GLN A 157 -16.16 9.74 2.52
CA GLN A 157 -15.79 10.47 1.32
C GLN A 157 -14.44 11.16 1.51
N PHE A 158 -13.47 10.81 0.68
CA PHE A 158 -12.16 11.41 0.65
C PHE A 158 -12.10 12.42 -0.50
N PHE A 159 -12.30 13.69 -0.15
CA PHE A 159 -12.38 14.80 -1.10
C PHE A 159 -13.34 14.47 -2.27
N ASP A 160 -12.93 14.74 -3.50
CA ASP A 160 -13.63 14.51 -4.76
C ASP A 160 -13.14 13.24 -5.49
N VAL A 161 -12.33 12.38 -4.86
CA VAL A 161 -11.64 11.28 -5.57
C VAL A 161 -12.17 9.88 -5.26
N GLY A 162 -12.78 9.64 -4.11
CA GLY A 162 -13.26 8.30 -3.74
C GLY A 162 -13.58 8.20 -2.27
N MET A 163 -13.68 6.98 -1.77
CA MET A 163 -14.01 6.68 -0.38
C MET A 163 -12.85 5.96 0.31
N ILE A 164 -12.61 6.28 1.57
CA ILE A 164 -11.63 5.59 2.42
C ILE A 164 -12.38 4.84 3.50
N PHE A 165 -11.86 3.69 3.93
CA PHE A 165 -12.39 2.97 5.08
C PHE A 165 -12.47 3.89 6.31
N GLU A 166 -13.65 3.97 6.94
CA GLU A 166 -13.95 4.99 7.95
C GLU A 166 -12.89 5.06 9.05
N PHE A 167 -12.46 3.91 9.56
CA PHE A 167 -11.44 3.85 10.61
C PHE A 167 -10.13 4.53 10.19
N PHE A 168 -9.62 4.27 8.98
CA PHE A 168 -8.39 4.91 8.50
C PHE A 168 -8.57 6.42 8.31
N TYR A 169 -9.74 6.83 7.81
CA TYR A 169 -10.08 8.24 7.65
C TYR A 169 -10.07 8.96 9.01
N ASP A 170 -10.80 8.45 9.98
CA ASP A 170 -10.93 9.07 11.31
C ASP A 170 -9.61 9.05 12.08
N ALA A 171 -8.88 7.94 12.03
CA ALA A 171 -7.56 7.83 12.63
C ALA A 171 -6.57 8.86 12.05
N TYR A 172 -6.58 9.05 10.74
CA TYR A 172 -5.77 10.07 10.10
C TYR A 172 -6.21 11.49 10.49
N VAL A 173 -7.53 11.77 10.49
CA VAL A 173 -8.07 13.07 10.89
C VAL A 173 -7.74 13.39 12.35
N ALA A 174 -7.76 12.39 13.23
CA ALA A 174 -7.32 12.53 14.63
C ALA A 174 -5.84 12.94 14.70
N LEU A 175 -4.95 12.31 13.93
CA LEU A 175 -3.52 12.70 13.86
C LEU A 175 -3.34 14.10 13.27
N TRP A 176 -4.08 14.41 12.20
CA TRP A 176 -4.09 15.70 11.52
C TRP A 176 -4.41 16.84 12.50
N ASN A 177 -5.52 16.70 13.24
CA ASN A 177 -6.00 17.65 14.23
C ASN A 177 -5.15 17.63 15.52
N GLY A 178 -4.56 16.49 15.86
CA GLY A 178 -3.68 16.29 17.01
C GLY A 178 -2.31 16.97 16.90
N GLY A 179 -2.05 17.67 15.79
CA GLY A 179 -0.89 18.54 15.63
C GLY A 179 -0.10 18.32 14.34
N LEU A 180 -0.43 17.30 13.54
CA LEU A 180 0.28 17.02 12.29
C LEU A 180 0.09 18.15 11.28
N SER A 181 -1.11 18.73 11.18
CA SER A 181 -1.39 19.85 10.27
C SER A 181 -0.44 21.04 10.52
N ALA A 182 -0.24 21.41 11.78
CA ALA A 182 0.65 22.52 12.15
C ALA A 182 2.12 22.17 11.92
N GLU A 183 2.52 20.95 12.31
CA GLU A 183 3.88 20.45 12.14
C GLU A 183 4.30 20.40 10.68
N ILE A 184 3.49 19.77 9.82
CA ILE A 184 3.86 19.58 8.41
C ILE A 184 3.90 20.92 7.65
N ARG A 185 3.03 21.87 8.00
CA ARG A 185 3.08 23.24 7.44
C ARG A 185 4.34 23.98 7.87
N ASN A 186 4.76 23.84 9.13
CA ASN A 186 6.02 24.42 9.60
C ASN A 186 7.22 23.83 8.83
N LEU A 187 7.29 22.50 8.74
CA LEU A 187 8.35 21.82 8.00
C LEU A 187 8.36 22.20 6.52
N LYS A 188 7.19 22.30 5.87
CA LYS A 188 7.07 22.77 4.48
C LYS A 188 7.61 24.18 4.31
N TYR A 189 7.29 25.11 5.21
CA TYR A 189 7.78 26.49 5.12
C TYR A 189 9.29 26.57 5.35
N LYS A 190 9.81 25.80 6.30
CA LYS A 190 11.24 25.77 6.64
C LYS A 190 12.08 25.08 5.55
N TYR A 191 11.50 24.06 4.90
CA TYR A 191 12.18 23.22 3.92
C TYR A 191 11.30 23.03 2.66
N PRO A 192 11.06 24.08 1.86
CA PRO A 192 10.06 24.07 0.79
C PRO A 192 10.34 23.09 -0.35
N ASP A 193 11.62 22.79 -0.59
CA ASP A 193 12.10 21.99 -1.72
C ASP A 193 12.63 20.61 -1.31
N TYR A 194 12.22 20.12 -0.13
CA TYR A 194 12.63 18.79 0.34
C TYR A 194 11.67 17.72 -0.20
N GLU A 195 12.22 16.56 -0.52
CA GLU A 195 11.42 15.38 -0.87
C GLU A 195 10.72 14.86 0.40
N VAL A 196 9.50 14.35 0.26
CA VAL A 196 8.71 13.82 1.38
C VAL A 196 8.61 12.32 1.27
N TRP A 197 9.07 11.61 2.29
CA TRP A 197 8.96 10.17 2.41
C TRP A 197 7.84 9.83 3.38
N VAL A 198 6.83 9.12 2.89
CA VAL A 198 5.66 8.73 3.66
C VAL A 198 5.63 7.22 3.78
N THR A 199 5.59 6.73 5.01
CA THR A 199 5.79 5.31 5.27
C THR A 199 5.07 4.83 6.52
N GLY A 200 4.91 3.53 6.63
CA GLY A 200 4.29 2.85 7.75
C GLY A 200 4.18 1.35 7.51
N HIS A 201 3.94 0.62 8.59
CA HIS A 201 3.69 -0.82 8.61
C HIS A 201 2.29 -1.09 9.16
N SER A 202 1.62 -2.15 8.68
CA SER A 202 0.31 -2.59 9.18
C SER A 202 -0.76 -1.49 9.06
N LEU A 203 -1.53 -1.21 10.12
CA LEU A 203 -2.40 -0.03 10.18
C LEU A 203 -1.67 1.28 9.79
N GLY A 204 -0.42 1.44 10.21
CA GLY A 204 0.41 2.59 9.83
C GLY A 204 0.63 2.70 8.32
N ALA A 205 0.65 1.58 7.59
CA ALA A 205 0.76 1.58 6.14
C ALA A 205 -0.50 2.14 5.45
N ALA A 206 -1.70 1.86 5.99
CA ALA A 206 -2.93 2.48 5.48
C ALA A 206 -2.93 3.98 5.78
N LEU A 207 -2.58 4.38 7.01
CA LEU A 207 -2.47 5.79 7.40
C LEU A 207 -1.41 6.54 6.57
N ALA A 208 -0.34 5.86 6.15
CA ALA A 208 0.66 6.41 5.24
C ALA A 208 0.08 6.69 3.84
N SER A 209 -0.72 5.76 3.28
CA SER A 209 -1.44 5.99 2.02
C SER A 209 -2.39 7.18 2.13
N VAL A 210 -3.24 7.21 3.17
CA VAL A 210 -4.16 8.33 3.43
C VAL A 210 -3.38 9.63 3.61
N GLY A 211 -2.28 9.60 4.37
CA GLY A 211 -1.50 10.79 4.68
C GLY A 211 -0.77 11.39 3.51
N ALA A 212 -0.14 10.57 2.66
CA ALA A 212 0.46 11.03 1.41
C ALA A 212 -0.61 11.66 0.50
N SER A 213 -1.75 10.99 0.37
CA SER A 213 -2.89 11.47 -0.40
C SER A 213 -3.41 12.81 0.12
N TRP A 214 -3.56 12.95 1.43
CA TRP A 214 -4.10 14.15 2.07
C TRP A 214 -3.21 15.37 1.86
N ILE A 215 -1.89 15.23 2.02
CA ILE A 215 -0.96 16.36 1.83
C ILE A 215 -0.88 16.80 0.36
N VAL A 216 -1.17 15.90 -0.59
CA VAL A 216 -1.28 16.24 -2.02
C VAL A 216 -2.64 16.87 -2.33
N LYS A 217 -3.75 16.28 -1.87
CA LYS A 217 -5.12 16.80 -2.10
C LYS A 217 -5.35 18.17 -1.48
N THR A 218 -4.70 18.47 -0.36
CA THR A 218 -4.74 19.81 0.27
C THR A 218 -3.81 20.83 -0.39
N GLY A 219 -3.02 20.42 -1.40
CA GLY A 219 -2.09 21.29 -2.12
C GLY A 219 -0.83 21.66 -1.34
N LEU A 220 -0.50 20.95 -0.25
CA LEU A 220 0.70 21.24 0.54
C LEU A 220 1.98 20.79 -0.16
N PHE A 221 1.93 19.66 -0.87
CA PHE A 221 3.06 19.11 -1.61
C PHE A 221 2.66 18.72 -3.03
N ASN A 222 3.62 18.87 -3.95
CA ASN A 222 3.50 18.33 -5.29
C ASN A 222 3.71 16.81 -5.22
N PRO A 223 2.85 16.00 -5.85
CA PRO A 223 2.98 14.54 -5.82
C PRO A 223 4.32 14.01 -6.34
N ASN A 224 4.97 14.73 -7.27
CA ASN A 224 6.30 14.34 -7.80
C ASN A 224 7.41 14.40 -6.74
N ASN A 225 7.18 15.12 -5.63
CA ASN A 225 8.13 15.22 -4.53
C ASN A 225 7.75 14.30 -3.35
N VAL A 226 6.78 13.40 -3.53
CA VAL A 226 6.31 12.49 -2.47
C VAL A 226 6.60 11.05 -2.88
N LYS A 227 7.30 10.33 -2.00
CA LYS A 227 7.53 8.89 -2.10
C LYS A 227 6.72 8.16 -1.05
N VAL A 228 5.96 7.15 -1.47
CA VAL A 228 5.15 6.30 -0.59
C VAL A 228 5.75 4.91 -0.58
N PHE A 229 6.07 4.39 0.60
CA PHE A 229 6.59 3.04 0.76
C PHE A 229 6.01 2.43 2.02
N THR A 230 5.32 1.30 1.89
CA THR A 230 4.57 0.71 2.99
C THR A 230 4.80 -0.79 3.10
N ALA A 231 4.70 -1.34 4.30
CA ALA A 231 4.81 -2.79 4.55
C ALA A 231 3.51 -3.35 5.12
N GLY A 232 3.02 -4.46 4.57
CA GLY A 232 1.82 -5.15 5.08
C GLY A 232 0.61 -4.23 5.10
N GLN A 233 0.38 -3.48 4.01
CA GLN A 233 -0.71 -2.51 3.93
C GLN A 233 -2.05 -3.25 3.73
N PRO A 234 -3.08 -3.01 4.57
CA PRO A 234 -4.44 -3.48 4.31
C PRO A 234 -5.12 -2.63 3.21
N ARG A 235 -6.17 -3.16 2.57
CA ARG A 235 -6.91 -2.41 1.54
C ARG A 235 -7.50 -1.15 2.16
N THR A 236 -7.17 0.00 1.61
CA THR A 236 -7.36 1.29 2.29
C THR A 236 -8.61 2.06 1.84
N GLY A 237 -8.98 1.95 0.56
CA GLY A 237 -10.09 2.71 0.00
C GLY A 237 -10.82 1.98 -1.12
N ASP A 238 -11.86 2.62 -1.65
CA ASP A 238 -12.63 2.10 -2.77
C ASP A 238 -11.85 2.15 -4.09
N TYR A 239 -12.50 1.68 -5.15
CA TYR A 239 -11.93 1.65 -6.49
C TYR A 239 -11.41 3.03 -6.94
N ASN A 240 -12.19 4.09 -6.71
CA ASN A 240 -11.85 5.43 -7.19
C ASN A 240 -10.65 6.00 -6.41
N TYR A 241 -10.59 5.80 -5.09
CA TYR A 241 -9.43 6.16 -4.28
C TYR A 241 -8.17 5.40 -4.73
N ALA A 242 -8.25 4.08 -4.87
CA ALA A 242 -7.11 3.25 -5.28
C ALA A 242 -6.58 3.65 -6.67
N MET A 243 -7.49 3.89 -7.63
CA MET A 243 -7.17 4.36 -8.97
C MET A 243 -6.50 5.73 -8.94
N TRP A 244 -7.05 6.67 -8.17
CA TRP A 244 -6.47 8.01 -8.03
C TRP A 244 -5.08 7.93 -7.39
N HIS A 245 -4.90 7.13 -6.34
CA HIS A 245 -3.61 7.00 -5.64
C HIS A 245 -2.51 6.46 -6.55
N GLN A 246 -2.76 5.36 -7.28
CA GLN A 246 -1.76 4.78 -8.18
C GLN A 246 -1.37 5.72 -9.33
N ASN A 247 -2.29 6.58 -9.79
CA ASN A 247 -2.02 7.54 -10.85
C ASN A 247 -1.37 8.83 -10.35
N THR A 248 -1.39 9.07 -9.04
CA THR A 248 -0.85 10.29 -8.42
C THR A 248 0.62 10.13 -8.05
N PHE A 249 1.02 8.99 -7.47
CA PHE A 249 2.36 8.80 -6.94
C PHE A 249 3.21 7.91 -7.84
N ALA A 250 4.25 8.48 -8.45
CA ALA A 250 5.17 7.71 -9.30
C ALA A 250 5.98 6.67 -8.50
N TYR A 251 6.43 7.04 -7.29
CA TYR A 251 7.09 6.14 -6.34
C TYR A 251 6.09 5.76 -5.25
N SER A 252 5.41 4.63 -5.45
CA SER A 252 4.43 4.07 -4.51
C SER A 252 4.54 2.55 -4.50
N PHE A 253 5.12 2.00 -3.43
CA PHE A 253 5.32 0.56 -3.25
C PHE A 253 4.68 0.03 -1.97
N ARG A 254 4.03 -1.12 -2.07
CA ARG A 254 3.54 -1.93 -0.97
C ARG A 254 4.37 -3.20 -0.92
N VAL A 255 5.27 -3.34 0.03
CA VAL A 255 6.01 -4.60 0.25
C VAL A 255 5.15 -5.54 1.07
N VAL A 256 5.11 -6.80 0.67
CA VAL A 256 4.33 -7.86 1.33
C VAL A 256 5.22 -9.07 1.56
N HIS A 257 5.22 -9.57 2.79
CA HIS A 257 6.01 -10.72 3.21
C HIS A 257 5.19 -12.01 3.13
N HIS A 258 5.65 -12.96 2.33
CA HIS A 258 5.19 -14.35 2.29
C HIS A 258 3.67 -14.47 2.34
N HIS A 259 3.10 -15.01 3.42
CA HIS A 259 1.66 -15.22 3.56
C HIS A 259 1.02 -14.22 4.55
N ASP A 260 1.57 -13.01 4.67
CA ASP A 260 1.04 -11.95 5.54
C ASP A 260 -0.47 -11.77 5.34
N ILE A 261 -1.23 -11.91 6.41
CA ILE A 261 -2.69 -11.80 6.44
C ILE A 261 -3.20 -10.37 6.20
N VAL A 262 -2.46 -9.34 6.62
CA VAL A 262 -2.99 -7.96 6.67
C VAL A 262 -3.31 -7.39 5.27
N PRO A 263 -2.51 -7.61 4.22
CA PRO A 263 -2.90 -7.22 2.87
C PRO A 263 -4.19 -7.87 2.36
N HIS A 264 -4.67 -8.94 2.98
CA HIS A 264 -5.93 -9.56 2.59
C HIS A 264 -7.15 -8.91 3.25
N VAL A 265 -6.96 -8.00 4.23
CA VAL A 265 -8.07 -7.33 4.92
C VAL A 265 -8.30 -5.89 4.45
N PRO A 266 -9.56 -5.39 4.47
CA PRO A 266 -10.78 -6.19 4.55
C PRO A 266 -10.86 -7.16 3.36
N PHE A 267 -11.29 -8.38 3.65
CA PHE A 267 -11.44 -9.43 2.65
C PHE A 267 -12.51 -9.04 1.63
N GLN A 268 -12.26 -9.32 0.36
CA GLN A 268 -13.24 -9.13 -0.72
C GLN A 268 -14.24 -10.28 -0.78
N TYR A 269 -14.88 -10.64 0.35
CA TYR A 269 -15.98 -11.60 0.33
C TYR A 269 -17.17 -10.96 -0.41
N GLU A 270 -17.62 -11.62 -1.47
CA GLU A 270 -18.54 -11.11 -2.52
C GLU A 270 -19.98 -10.83 -2.06
N VAL A 271 -20.23 -10.10 -0.98
CA VAL A 271 -21.61 -9.92 -0.48
C VAL A 271 -22.27 -8.66 -1.04
N VAL A 272 -21.55 -7.55 -1.26
CA VAL A 272 -22.07 -6.33 -1.92
C VAL A 272 -20.95 -5.56 -2.62
N ASP A 273 -21.08 -5.28 -3.92
CA ASP A 273 -20.04 -4.61 -4.72
C ASP A 273 -19.71 -3.19 -4.23
N HIS A 274 -20.70 -2.51 -3.62
CA HIS A 274 -20.53 -1.18 -3.03
C HIS A 274 -19.56 -1.15 -1.83
N ASP A 275 -19.28 -2.28 -1.20
CA ASP A 275 -18.47 -2.36 0.02
C ASP A 275 -17.03 -2.80 -0.21
N LYS A 276 -16.67 -3.20 -1.45
CA LYS A 276 -15.31 -3.61 -1.77
C LYS A 276 -14.28 -2.49 -1.55
N MET A 277 -13.19 -2.84 -0.89
CA MET A 277 -11.96 -2.06 -0.87
C MET A 277 -11.00 -2.60 -1.92
N TYR A 278 -10.07 -1.77 -2.37
CA TYR A 278 -9.06 -2.13 -3.34
C TYR A 278 -7.69 -1.65 -2.88
N HIS A 279 -6.68 -2.44 -3.22
CA HIS A 279 -5.31 -1.99 -3.20
C HIS A 279 -5.00 -1.05 -4.37
N HIS A 280 -4.11 -0.11 -4.11
CA HIS A 280 -3.40 0.61 -5.17
C HIS A 280 -2.10 -0.12 -5.51
N ARG A 281 -1.53 0.18 -6.69
CA ARG A 281 -0.19 -0.28 -7.08
C ARG A 281 0.93 0.42 -6.29
N THR A 282 2.12 -0.14 -6.21
CA THR A 282 2.57 -1.43 -6.78
C THR A 282 2.91 -2.38 -5.64
N GLU A 283 2.43 -3.63 -5.70
CA GLU A 283 2.85 -4.67 -4.76
C GLU A 283 4.23 -5.22 -5.13
N VAL A 284 5.09 -5.38 -4.12
CA VAL A 284 6.36 -6.10 -4.22
C VAL A 284 6.31 -7.23 -3.21
N TRP A 285 6.13 -8.44 -3.74
CA TRP A 285 5.86 -9.62 -2.94
C TRP A 285 7.11 -10.49 -2.80
N TYR A 286 7.44 -10.81 -1.55
CA TYR A 286 8.54 -11.69 -1.21
C TYR A 286 7.99 -13.01 -0.73
N ASN A 287 7.88 -13.99 -1.62
CA ASN A 287 7.45 -15.34 -1.24
C ASN A 287 8.61 -16.15 -0.62
N ASN A 288 9.17 -15.65 0.48
CA ASN A 288 10.29 -16.20 1.26
C ASN A 288 10.47 -15.35 2.53
N ASP A 289 11.54 -15.61 3.29
CA ASP A 289 11.90 -14.91 4.54
C ASP A 289 12.42 -13.47 4.38
N MET A 290 12.47 -12.96 3.15
CA MET A 290 13.07 -11.67 2.77
C MET A 290 14.54 -11.52 3.21
N SER A 291 15.32 -12.59 3.31
CA SER A 291 16.77 -12.49 3.49
C SER A 291 17.43 -11.70 2.35
N GLU A 292 18.63 -11.16 2.60
CA GLU A 292 19.36 -10.42 1.57
C GLU A 292 19.70 -11.34 0.39
N GLY A 293 19.44 -10.87 -0.83
CA GLY A 293 19.59 -11.66 -2.05
C GLY A 293 18.43 -12.62 -2.34
N SER A 294 17.43 -12.73 -1.45
CA SER A 294 16.22 -13.49 -1.74
C SER A 294 15.44 -12.87 -2.91
N PRO A 295 14.85 -13.70 -3.80
CA PRO A 295 14.08 -13.19 -4.94
C PRO A 295 12.79 -12.52 -4.47
N TYR A 296 12.28 -11.60 -5.28
CA TYR A 296 10.98 -10.96 -5.09
C TYR A 296 10.26 -10.82 -6.43
N GLN A 297 8.95 -10.64 -6.36
CA GLN A 297 8.09 -10.41 -7.51
C GLN A 297 7.52 -8.99 -7.45
N ILE A 298 7.74 -8.21 -8.51
CA ILE A 298 7.01 -6.96 -8.72
C ILE A 298 5.71 -7.31 -9.41
N CYS A 299 4.60 -7.08 -8.73
CA CYS A 299 3.31 -7.52 -9.19
C CYS A 299 2.72 -6.54 -10.20
N PRO A 300 2.32 -7.00 -11.39
CA PRO A 300 1.90 -6.12 -12.44
C PRO A 300 0.44 -5.74 -12.34
N GLU A 301 -0.34 -6.20 -11.36
CA GLU A 301 -1.73 -5.78 -11.09
C GLU A 301 -1.83 -4.96 -9.78
N ALA A 302 -3.02 -4.42 -9.47
CA ALA A 302 -3.25 -3.60 -8.27
C ALA A 302 -3.88 -4.37 -7.11
N ASP A 303 -4.91 -5.17 -7.40
CA ASP A 303 -5.58 -6.14 -6.51
C ASP A 303 -6.17 -7.32 -7.33
N GLY A 304 -6.78 -8.31 -6.68
CA GLY A 304 -7.31 -9.52 -7.33
C GLY A 304 -6.41 -10.74 -7.12
N LEU A 305 -6.69 -11.86 -7.80
CA LEU A 305 -6.08 -13.18 -7.52
C LEU A 305 -4.67 -13.33 -8.12
N TYR A 306 -3.73 -12.49 -7.68
CA TYR A 306 -2.32 -12.51 -8.08
C TYR A 306 -1.40 -12.23 -6.88
N CYS A 307 -0.12 -12.61 -6.97
CA CYS A 307 0.88 -12.44 -5.90
C CYS A 307 0.38 -12.91 -4.53
N VAL A 308 0.41 -12.06 -3.48
CA VAL A 308 0.03 -12.48 -2.13
C VAL A 308 -1.39 -13.03 -2.09
N ASN A 309 -2.32 -12.49 -2.88
CA ASN A 309 -3.71 -12.94 -2.91
C ASN A 309 -3.89 -14.38 -3.43
N GLN A 310 -2.86 -15.01 -4.00
CA GLN A 310 -2.88 -16.44 -4.37
C GLN A 310 -2.71 -17.36 -3.15
N GLN A 311 -2.27 -16.83 -2.01
CA GLN A 311 -2.07 -17.58 -0.78
C GLN A 311 -3.40 -17.77 -0.04
N LEU A 312 -3.61 -18.99 0.46
CA LEU A 312 -4.81 -19.37 1.22
C LEU A 312 -4.49 -19.60 2.70
N ASP A 313 -3.25 -19.99 3.03
CA ASP A 313 -2.75 -20.21 4.38
C ASP A 313 -2.10 -18.94 4.94
N LEU A 314 -2.93 -18.04 5.45
CA LEU A 314 -2.48 -16.72 5.93
C LEU A 314 -1.78 -16.81 7.30
N SER A 315 -0.74 -15.99 7.49
CA SER A 315 0.18 -16.02 8.63
C SER A 315 0.32 -14.65 9.30
N TRP A 316 -0.03 -14.60 10.59
CA TRP A 316 0.26 -13.45 11.45
C TRP A 316 1.75 -13.27 11.74
N ASN A 317 2.52 -14.36 11.75
CA ASN A 317 3.96 -14.28 12.01
C ASN A 317 4.68 -13.57 10.85
N ASP A 318 4.20 -13.77 9.63
CA ASP A 318 4.77 -13.13 8.44
C ASP A 318 4.47 -11.62 8.47
N HIS A 319 3.35 -11.21 9.04
CA HIS A 319 3.01 -9.81 9.22
C HIS A 319 3.99 -9.05 10.12
N THR A 320 4.58 -9.70 11.12
CA THR A 320 5.48 -9.02 12.07
C THR A 320 6.94 -9.06 11.64
N HIS A 321 7.27 -9.76 10.57
CA HIS A 321 8.65 -9.92 10.10
C HIS A 321 8.80 -9.35 8.70
N TYR A 322 9.74 -8.43 8.50
CA TYR A 322 10.03 -7.86 7.18
C TYR A 322 11.54 -7.75 7.00
N PHE A 323 12.04 -8.11 5.81
CA PHE A 323 13.48 -8.12 5.50
C PHE A 323 14.29 -8.96 6.52
N ASN A 324 13.75 -10.14 6.86
CA ASN A 324 14.26 -11.05 7.89
C ASN A 324 14.48 -10.34 9.26
N THR A 325 13.58 -9.43 9.64
CA THR A 325 13.70 -8.60 10.85
C THR A 325 12.36 -8.55 11.58
N ASP A 326 12.35 -8.86 12.88
CA ASP A 326 11.17 -8.76 13.73
C ASP A 326 10.86 -7.30 14.06
N LEU A 327 9.81 -6.76 13.41
CA LEU A 327 9.40 -5.37 13.58
C LEU A 327 8.81 -5.08 14.96
N ASN A 328 8.40 -6.09 15.74
CA ASN A 328 7.88 -5.88 17.09
C ASN A 328 8.93 -5.32 18.05
N VAL A 329 10.20 -5.66 17.84
CA VAL A 329 11.31 -5.27 18.73
C VAL A 329 12.34 -4.37 18.05
N TYR A 330 12.39 -4.35 16.71
CA TYR A 330 13.43 -3.66 15.96
C TYR A 330 13.54 -2.16 16.28
N GLY A 331 12.41 -1.46 16.34
CA GLY A 331 12.35 -0.05 16.73
C GLY A 331 12.83 0.19 18.16
N ASP A 332 12.39 -0.64 19.11
CA ASP A 332 12.72 -0.55 20.53
C ASP A 332 14.18 -0.94 20.84
N GLN A 333 14.86 -1.59 19.90
CA GLN A 333 16.31 -1.82 19.94
C GLN A 333 17.12 -0.66 19.33
N GLY A 334 16.45 0.29 18.68
CA GLY A 334 17.05 1.44 18.01
C GLY A 334 17.51 1.13 16.61
N CYS A 335 16.79 0.25 15.91
CA CYS A 335 17.03 -0.11 14.51
C CYS A 335 18.50 -0.45 14.23
N PRO A 336 19.09 -1.46 14.92
CA PRO A 336 20.48 -1.82 14.73
C PRO A 336 20.75 -2.21 13.27
N LYS A 337 21.92 -1.82 12.75
CA LYS A 337 22.39 -2.31 11.45
C LYS A 337 22.70 -3.80 11.56
N LYS A 338 22.29 -4.58 10.57
CA LYS A 338 22.82 -5.94 10.39
C LYS A 338 24.29 -5.79 9.98
N ASN A 339 25.18 -6.50 10.69
CA ASN A 339 26.61 -6.49 10.45
C ASN A 339 26.99 -7.26 9.19
#